data_AF-A0A9X2I2C6-F1
#
_entry.id   AF-A0A9X2I2C6-F1
#
_cell.length_a   1.000
_cell.length_b   1.000
_cell.length_c   1.000
_cell.angle_alpha   90.00
_cell.angle_beta   90.00
_cell.angle_gamma   90.00
#
_symmetry.space_group_name_H-M   'P 1'
#
loop_
_entity.id
_entity.type
_entity.pdbx_description
1 polymer ?
#
loop_
_entity_poly.entity_id
_entity_poly.type
_entity_poly.pdbx_seq_one_letter_code
_entity_poly.pdbx_strand_id
1 'polypeptide(L)'
;MYVTHEKVAVEFLLDDLNDLVHSHADLIATYEDAQKQVKAPELKRLLEQLREDQAINVQLLAQLVSEHGGKLNDTTDIGQIAPRMRVVFGSLLSDGAVVRALHTAEAKLVQEYTRAINNLTYIPGLESVLESNRLSTQRRQGRLQIAINLDE
;
A
#
# COMPACT_ATOMS: atom_id res chain seq x y z
N MET A 1 -6.64 -31.28 -22.16
CA MET A 1 -6.05 -30.65 -20.96
C MET A 1 -7.02 -29.56 -20.54
N TYR A 2 -7.95 -29.87 -19.63
CA TYR A 2 -8.96 -28.91 -19.18
C TYR A 2 -8.31 -28.04 -18.11
N VAL A 3 -7.96 -26.81 -18.47
CA VAL A 3 -7.73 -25.78 -17.46
C VAL A 3 -9.12 -25.48 -16.89
N THR A 4 -9.40 -25.98 -15.70
CA THR A 4 -10.64 -25.69 -14.98
C THR A 4 -10.72 -24.18 -14.78
N HIS A 5 -11.87 -23.58 -15.07
CA HIS A 5 -12.08 -22.11 -15.00
C HIS A 5 -11.70 -21.51 -13.63
N GLU A 6 -11.77 -22.33 -12.59
CA GLU A 6 -11.33 -22.05 -11.22
C GLU A 6 -9.83 -21.74 -11.11
N LYS A 7 -8.97 -22.44 -11.86
CA LYS A 7 -7.52 -22.23 -11.80
C LYS A 7 -7.08 -20.91 -12.45
N VAL A 8 -7.77 -20.52 -13.53
CA VAL A 8 -7.54 -19.25 -14.23
C VAL A 8 -7.97 -18.07 -13.36
N ALA A 9 -9.09 -18.19 -12.64
CA ALA A 9 -9.53 -17.16 -11.69
C ALA A 9 -8.55 -16.95 -10.54
N VAL A 10 -7.90 -18.01 -10.06
CA VAL A 10 -6.87 -17.94 -9.01
C VAL A 10 -5.57 -17.30 -9.52
N GLU A 11 -5.15 -17.54 -10.76
CA GLU A 11 -3.95 -16.90 -11.32
C GLU A 11 -4.12 -15.39 -11.47
N PHE A 12 -5.24 -14.91 -12.04
CA PHE A 12 -5.53 -13.48 -12.13
C PHE A 12 -5.68 -12.80 -10.76
N LEU A 13 -6.27 -13.51 -9.79
CA LEU A 13 -6.34 -13.07 -8.40
C LEU A 13 -4.94 -12.81 -7.83
N LEU A 14 -4.01 -13.74 -8.03
CA LEU A 14 -2.66 -13.65 -7.48
C LEU A 14 -1.88 -12.50 -8.12
N ASP A 15 -2.08 -12.23 -9.41
CA ASP A 15 -1.47 -11.11 -10.09
C ASP A 15 -1.94 -9.77 -9.50
N ASP A 16 -3.26 -9.57 -9.36
CA ASP A 16 -3.83 -8.33 -8.79
C ASP A 16 -3.39 -8.11 -7.33
N LEU A 17 -3.33 -9.18 -6.52
CA LEU A 17 -2.88 -9.10 -5.12
C LEU A 17 -1.37 -8.88 -5.02
N ASN A 18 -0.57 -9.49 -5.90
CA ASN A 18 0.86 -9.22 -5.98
C ASN A 18 1.09 -7.74 -6.33
N ASP A 19 0.36 -7.20 -7.31
CA ASP A 19 0.49 -5.80 -7.70
C ASP A 19 0.18 -4.85 -6.54
N LEU A 20 -0.88 -5.12 -5.76
CA LEU A 20 -1.14 -4.37 -4.53
C LEU A 20 0.05 -4.43 -3.56
N VAL A 21 0.62 -5.61 -3.33
CA VAL A 21 1.76 -5.77 -2.41
C VAL A 21 3.00 -5.02 -2.91
N HIS A 22 3.27 -4.99 -4.21
CA HIS A 22 4.33 -4.16 -4.78
C HIS A 22 4.08 -2.67 -4.54
N SER A 23 2.84 -2.20 -4.72
CA SER A 23 2.48 -0.82 -4.42
C SER A 23 2.61 -0.46 -2.94
N HIS A 24 2.39 -1.41 -2.04
CA HIS A 24 2.70 -1.21 -0.63
C HIS A 24 4.20 -1.09 -0.36
N ALA A 25 5.02 -1.94 -0.97
CA ALA A 25 6.48 -1.87 -0.85
C ALA A 25 7.02 -0.53 -1.38
N ASP A 26 6.49 -0.06 -2.51
CA ASP A 26 6.77 1.27 -3.07
C ASP A 26 6.46 2.38 -2.07
N LEU A 27 5.29 2.30 -1.42
CA LEU A 27 4.87 3.30 -0.46
C LEU A 27 5.68 3.26 0.84
N ILE A 28 6.06 2.07 1.33
CA ILE A 28 6.94 1.92 2.49
C ILE A 28 8.31 2.54 2.20
N ALA A 29 8.91 2.22 1.05
CA ALA A 29 10.19 2.83 0.64
C ALA A 29 10.08 4.36 0.52
N THR A 30 8.93 4.84 0.05
CA THR A 30 8.63 6.28 -0.04
C THR A 30 8.50 6.92 1.34
N TYR A 31 7.88 6.25 2.33
CA TYR A 31 7.85 6.73 3.72
C TYR A 31 9.26 6.83 4.33
N GLU A 32 10.09 5.82 4.11
CA GLU A 32 11.47 5.80 4.62
C GLU A 32 12.31 6.95 4.06
N ASP A 33 12.10 7.31 2.80
CA ASP A 33 12.78 8.46 2.18
C ASP A 33 12.23 9.79 2.65
N ALA A 34 10.91 9.88 2.82
CA ALA A 34 10.28 11.07 3.36
C ALA A 34 10.81 11.37 4.76
N GLN A 35 10.95 10.36 5.62
CA GLN A 35 11.51 10.49 6.96
C GLN A 35 12.95 11.04 6.99
N LYS A 36 13.77 10.70 5.99
CA LYS A 36 15.14 11.21 5.87
C LYS A 36 15.16 12.69 5.49
N GLN A 37 14.16 13.15 4.77
CA GLN A 37 14.11 14.52 4.26
C GLN A 37 13.39 15.49 5.19
N VAL A 38 12.29 15.07 5.82
CA VAL A 38 11.52 15.96 6.70
C VAL A 38 12.36 16.41 7.89
N LYS A 39 12.21 17.66 8.31
CA LYS A 39 12.96 18.25 9.41
C LYS A 39 12.17 18.19 10.71
N ALA A 40 10.86 18.38 10.66
CA ALA A 40 9.99 18.42 11.83
C ALA A 40 9.96 17.05 12.56
N PRO A 41 10.35 16.99 13.86
CA PRO A 41 10.35 15.74 14.62
C PRO A 41 8.97 15.09 14.74
N GLU A 42 7.92 15.90 14.90
CA GLU A 42 6.55 15.39 14.97
C GLU A 42 6.10 14.78 13.65
N LEU A 43 6.55 15.35 12.52
CA LEU A 43 6.28 14.77 11.21
C LEU A 43 7.00 13.45 11.03
N LYS A 44 8.27 13.32 11.45
CA LYS A 44 8.99 12.03 11.44
C LYS A 44 8.24 10.95 12.20
N ARG A 45 7.73 11.26 13.39
CA ARG A 45 6.93 10.33 14.21
C ARG A 45 5.63 9.94 13.51
N LEU A 46 4.93 10.90 12.91
CA LEU A 46 3.73 10.63 12.12
C LEU A 46 4.06 9.66 10.97
N LEU A 47 5.10 9.96 10.19
CA LEU A 47 5.50 9.10 9.07
C LEU A 47 5.88 7.69 9.50
N GLU A 48 6.52 7.52 10.67
CA GLU A 48 6.82 6.19 11.21
C GLU A 48 5.55 5.41 11.53
N GLN A 49 4.59 6.03 12.22
CA GLN A 49 3.31 5.38 12.52
C GLN A 49 2.55 5.00 11.26
N LEU A 50 2.56 5.86 10.24
CA LEU A 50 1.90 5.57 8.96
C LEU A 50 2.58 4.41 8.21
N ARG A 51 3.91 4.31 8.29
CA ARG A 51 4.69 3.19 7.74
C ARG A 51 4.36 1.88 8.45
N GLU A 52 4.25 1.90 9.78
CA GLU A 52 3.85 0.73 10.57
C GLU A 52 2.41 0.27 10.25
N ASP A 53 1.47 1.22 10.18
CA ASP A 53 0.08 0.97 9.77
C ASP A 53 0.02 0.30 8.38
N GLN A 54 0.89 0.72 7.47
CA GLN A 54 0.99 0.16 6.13
C GLN A 54 1.51 -1.29 6.13
N ALA A 55 2.51 -1.59 6.95
CA ALA A 55 3.05 -2.94 7.08
C ALA A 55 1.99 -3.94 7.58
N ILE A 56 1.11 -3.52 8.50
CA ILE A 56 -0.01 -4.34 8.99
C ILE A 56 -0.98 -4.70 7.85
N ASN A 57 -1.34 -3.73 7.00
CA ASN A 57 -2.25 -3.97 5.88
C ASN A 57 -1.71 -5.05 4.92
N VAL A 58 -0.40 -5.07 4.69
CA VAL A 58 0.21 -6.06 3.81
C VAL A 58 0.29 -7.44 4.46
N GLN A 59 0.51 -7.53 5.77
CA GLN A 59 0.42 -8.82 6.48
C GLN A 59 -0.98 -9.44 6.32
N LEU A 60 -2.04 -8.62 6.38
CA LEU A 60 -3.40 -9.07 6.13
C LEU A 60 -3.59 -9.60 4.69
N LEU A 61 -3.00 -8.94 3.69
CA LEU A 61 -3.00 -9.45 2.30
C LEU A 61 -2.21 -10.76 2.17
N ALA A 62 -1.05 -10.85 2.84
CA ALA A 62 -0.20 -12.03 2.85
C ALA A 62 -0.92 -13.26 3.40
N GLN A 63 -1.62 -13.08 4.52
CA GLN A 63 -2.43 -14.12 5.12
C GLN A 63 -3.54 -14.58 4.17
N LEU A 64 -4.26 -13.64 3.56
CA LEU A 64 -5.37 -13.92 2.66
C LEU A 64 -4.95 -14.72 1.41
N VAL A 65 -3.81 -14.38 0.81
CA VAL A 65 -3.26 -15.13 -0.33
C VAL A 65 -2.87 -16.55 0.09
N SER A 66 -2.25 -16.70 1.26
CA SER A 66 -1.88 -18.01 1.78
C SER A 66 -3.10 -18.89 2.06
N GLU A 67 -4.21 -18.31 2.54
CA GLU A 67 -5.47 -19.02 2.80
C GLU A 67 -6.13 -19.55 1.52
N HIS A 68 -5.91 -18.90 0.37
CA HIS A 68 -6.44 -19.31 -0.93
C HIS A 68 -5.46 -20.22 -1.72
N GLY A 69 -4.43 -20.77 -1.06
CA GLY A 69 -3.47 -21.69 -1.67
C GLY A 69 -2.48 -21.02 -2.63
N GLY A 70 -2.51 -19.70 -2.71
CA GLY A 70 -1.53 -18.91 -3.43
C GLY A 70 -0.28 -18.65 -2.59
N LYS A 71 0.77 -18.21 -3.25
CA LYS A 71 1.92 -17.60 -2.60
C LYS A 71 2.08 -16.21 -3.21
N LEU A 72 2.01 -15.18 -2.38
CA LEU A 72 2.63 -13.91 -2.73
C LEU A 72 4.10 -14.20 -3.00
N ASN A 73 4.68 -13.53 -4.00
CA ASN A 73 6.07 -13.72 -4.43
C ASN A 73 7.01 -13.96 -3.23
N ASP A 74 8.02 -14.84 -3.39
CA ASP A 74 8.89 -15.59 -2.44
C ASP A 74 9.30 -15.01 -1.06
N THR A 75 8.86 -13.82 -0.68
CA THR A 75 9.14 -13.17 0.59
C THR A 75 7.86 -12.64 1.23
N THR A 76 7.44 -13.26 2.33
CA THR A 76 6.45 -12.71 3.28
C THR A 76 6.97 -11.47 4.01
N ASP A 77 8.27 -11.19 3.86
CA ASP A 77 8.94 -10.00 4.35
C ASP A 77 8.89 -8.89 3.29
N ILE A 78 8.01 -7.93 3.53
CA ILE A 78 7.77 -6.79 2.64
C ILE A 78 9.03 -5.93 2.50
N GLY A 79 9.90 -5.90 3.52
CA GLY A 79 11.18 -5.20 3.45
C GLY A 79 12.15 -5.82 2.43
N GLN A 80 11.90 -7.07 2.02
CA GLN A 80 12.67 -7.76 0.98
C GLN A 80 12.04 -7.62 -0.40
N ILE A 81 10.79 -7.13 -0.49
CA ILE A 81 10.15 -6.84 -1.76
C ILE A 81 10.75 -5.55 -2.30
N ALA A 82 11.51 -5.68 -3.39
CA ALA A 82 12.10 -4.53 -4.05
C ALA A 82 10.98 -3.60 -4.58
N PRO A 83 11.00 -2.30 -4.21
CA PRO A 83 10.03 -1.36 -4.75
C PRO A 83 10.21 -1.23 -6.27
N ARG A 84 9.12 -1.31 -7.01
CA ARG A 84 9.05 -1.06 -8.45
C ARG A 84 9.17 0.44 -8.76
N MET A 85 8.60 1.29 -7.91
CA MET A 85 8.57 2.73 -8.08
C MET A 85 8.90 3.42 -6.76
N ARG A 86 10.05 4.10 -6.71
CA ARG A 86 10.49 4.88 -5.56
C ARG A 86 10.33 6.36 -5.86
N VAL A 87 9.55 7.07 -5.05
CA VAL A 87 9.46 8.53 -5.17
C VAL A 87 10.75 9.14 -4.63
N VAL A 88 11.51 9.77 -5.52
CA VAL A 88 12.75 10.48 -5.15
C VAL A 88 12.39 11.93 -4.86
N PHE A 89 12.55 12.33 -3.61
CA PHE A 89 12.17 13.67 -3.18
C PHE A 89 13.28 14.74 -3.34
N GLY A 90 14.36 14.44 -4.08
CA GLY A 90 15.61 15.22 -4.10
C GLY A 90 15.48 16.71 -4.44
N SER A 91 14.38 17.16 -5.06
CA SER A 91 14.12 18.56 -5.37
C SER A 91 13.08 19.24 -4.46
N LEU A 92 12.53 18.54 -3.47
CA LEU A 92 11.51 19.12 -2.58
C LEU A 92 12.17 19.97 -1.49
N LEU A 93 11.76 21.25 -1.43
CA LEU A 93 12.36 22.27 -0.57
C LEU A 93 11.71 22.38 0.81
N SER A 94 10.52 21.80 1.03
CA SER A 94 9.77 21.90 2.29
C SER A 94 9.16 20.59 2.74
N ASP A 95 8.99 20.46 4.06
CA ASP A 95 8.32 19.32 4.70
C ASP A 95 6.91 19.13 4.12
N GLY A 96 6.11 20.20 3.97
CA GLY A 96 4.78 20.10 3.35
C GLY A 96 4.79 19.60 1.91
N ALA A 97 5.84 19.84 1.12
CA ALA A 97 5.94 19.27 -0.22
C ALA A 97 6.14 17.75 -0.16
N VAL A 98 6.91 17.26 0.82
CA VAL A 98 7.09 15.82 1.07
C VAL A 98 5.76 15.18 1.49
N VAL A 99 5.04 15.81 2.42
CA VAL A 99 3.72 15.31 2.88
C VAL A 99 2.70 15.28 1.73
N ARG A 100 2.68 16.30 0.87
CA ARG A 100 1.82 16.32 -0.33
C ARG A 100 2.13 15.16 -1.28
N ALA A 101 3.40 14.89 -1.53
CA ALA A 101 3.81 13.77 -2.38
C ALA A 101 3.40 12.41 -1.78
N LEU A 102 3.55 12.22 -0.46
CA LEU A 102 3.04 11.04 0.25
C LEU A 102 1.52 10.91 0.17
N HIS A 103 0.79 12.01 0.34
CA HIS A 103 -0.66 12.04 0.22
C HIS A 103 -1.11 11.60 -1.18
N THR A 104 -0.42 12.04 -2.24
CA THR A 104 -0.67 11.58 -3.62
C THR A 104 -0.37 10.08 -3.79
N ALA A 105 0.69 9.58 -3.18
CA ALA A 105 1.04 8.16 -3.26
C ALA A 105 -0.01 7.27 -2.56
N GLU A 106 -0.47 7.64 -1.36
CA GLU A 106 -1.59 6.98 -0.67
C GLU A 106 -2.89 7.05 -1.49
N ALA A 107 -3.19 8.20 -2.11
CA ALA A 107 -4.35 8.34 -2.98
C ALA A 107 -4.32 7.38 -4.17
N LYS A 108 -3.14 7.15 -4.76
CA LYS A 108 -2.95 6.16 -5.83
C LYS A 108 -3.23 4.74 -5.32
N LEU A 109 -2.75 4.39 -4.13
CA LEU A 109 -3.02 3.08 -3.53
C LEU A 109 -4.53 2.87 -3.25
N VAL A 110 -5.26 3.90 -2.83
CA VAL A 110 -6.74 3.83 -2.70
C VAL A 110 -7.41 3.53 -4.05
N GLN A 111 -6.91 4.11 -5.14
CA GLN A 111 -7.44 3.84 -6.48
C GLN A 111 -7.16 2.40 -6.92
N GLU A 112 -5.98 1.86 -6.61
CA GLU A 112 -5.63 0.47 -6.89
C GLU A 112 -6.51 -0.51 -6.10
N TYR A 113 -6.78 -0.24 -4.82
CA TYR A 113 -7.75 -1.02 -4.05
C TYR A 113 -9.15 -0.95 -4.65
N THR A 114 -9.61 0.23 -5.07
CA THR A 114 -10.92 0.37 -5.72
C THR A 114 -11.01 -0.49 -6.99
N ARG A 115 -9.93 -0.52 -7.80
CA ARG A 115 -9.86 -1.37 -8.99
C ARG A 115 -9.88 -2.86 -8.62
N ALA A 116 -9.06 -3.26 -7.65
CA ALA A 116 -8.98 -4.64 -7.18
C ALA A 116 -10.33 -5.13 -6.63
N ILE A 117 -11.03 -4.33 -5.82
CA ILE A 117 -12.36 -4.69 -5.30
C ILE A 117 -13.37 -4.90 -6.43
N ASN A 118 -13.37 -4.04 -7.45
CA ASN A 118 -14.28 -4.16 -8.59
C ASN A 118 -13.96 -5.37 -9.48
N ASN A 119 -12.70 -5.81 -9.52
CA ASN A 119 -12.28 -6.96 -10.31
C ASN A 119 -12.43 -8.29 -9.54
N LEU A 120 -12.25 -8.26 -8.22
CA LEU A 120 -12.13 -9.44 -7.36
C LEU A 120 -13.38 -9.72 -6.51
N THR A 121 -14.51 -9.06 -6.81
CA THR A 121 -15.78 -9.15 -6.07
C THR A 121 -16.37 -10.56 -6.01
N TYR A 122 -15.88 -11.49 -6.83
CA TYR A 122 -16.40 -12.85 -6.93
C TYR A 122 -15.79 -13.84 -5.91
N ILE A 123 -14.80 -13.41 -5.11
CA ILE A 123 -14.10 -14.29 -4.17
C ILE A 123 -14.58 -14.05 -2.72
N PRO A 124 -15.26 -15.02 -2.10
CA PRO A 124 -15.78 -14.87 -0.74
C PRO A 124 -14.67 -14.55 0.27
N GLY A 125 -14.89 -13.54 1.11
CA GLY A 125 -13.95 -13.12 2.16
C GLY A 125 -12.82 -12.19 1.70
N LEU A 126 -12.51 -12.15 0.40
CA LEU A 126 -11.47 -11.27 -0.14
C LEU A 126 -11.88 -9.80 -0.09
N GLU A 127 -13.14 -9.53 -0.47
CA GLU A 127 -13.70 -8.18 -0.52
C GLU A 127 -13.61 -7.46 0.84
N SER A 128 -13.88 -8.15 1.94
CA SER A 128 -13.86 -7.53 3.28
C SER A 128 -12.46 -7.10 3.70
N VAL A 129 -11.43 -7.88 3.36
CA VAL A 129 -10.03 -7.55 3.66
C VAL A 129 -9.54 -6.40 2.77
N LEU A 130 -9.85 -6.45 1.47
CA LEU A 130 -9.52 -5.36 0.55
C LEU A 130 -10.19 -4.05 0.95
N GLU A 131 -11.47 -4.10 1.34
CA GLU A 131 -12.21 -2.93 1.81
C GLU A 131 -11.67 -2.40 3.14
N SER A 132 -11.36 -3.28 4.08
CA SER A 132 -10.73 -2.89 5.36
C SER A 132 -9.39 -2.18 5.13
N ASN A 133 -8.55 -2.72 4.24
CA ASN A 133 -7.29 -2.10 3.88
C ASN A 133 -7.45 -0.79 3.11
N ARG A 134 -8.45 -0.70 2.21
CA ARG A 134 -8.81 0.54 1.51
C ARG A 134 -9.20 1.63 2.52
N LEU A 135 -10.04 1.31 3.50
CA LEU A 135 -10.44 2.23 4.57
C LEU A 135 -9.24 2.63 5.45
N SER A 136 -8.34 1.70 5.76
CA SER A 136 -7.08 1.98 6.46
C SER A 136 -6.21 2.99 5.69
N THR A 137 -6.09 2.80 4.38
CA THR A 137 -5.39 3.70 3.46
C THR A 137 -6.02 5.09 3.43
N GLN A 138 -7.35 5.18 3.36
CA GLN A 138 -8.08 6.46 3.43
C GLN A 138 -7.88 7.18 4.78
N ARG A 139 -7.81 6.45 5.90
CA ARG A 139 -7.50 7.06 7.21
C ARG A 139 -6.11 7.68 7.23
N ARG A 140 -5.10 6.99 6.70
CA ARG A 140 -3.74 7.53 6.58
C ARG A 140 -3.69 8.76 5.68
N GLN A 141 -4.39 8.72 4.55
CA GLN A 141 -4.56 9.88 3.67
C GLN A 141 -5.14 11.09 4.44
N GLY A 142 -6.19 10.88 5.25
CA GLY A 142 -6.76 11.92 6.09
C GLY A 142 -5.77 12.51 7.10
N ARG A 143 -4.93 11.66 7.72
CA ARG A 143 -3.86 12.12 8.64
C ARG A 143 -2.81 12.98 7.93
N LEU A 144 -2.42 12.60 6.70
CA LEU A 144 -1.52 13.40 5.87
C LEU A 144 -2.16 14.73 5.46
N GLN A 145 -3.45 14.74 5.13
CA GLN A 145 -4.18 15.97 4.78
C GLN A 145 -4.22 16.95 5.96
N ILE A 146 -4.44 16.46 7.18
CA ILE A 146 -4.38 17.30 8.39
C ILE A 146 -2.96 17.90 8.54
N ALA A 147 -1.92 17.10 8.33
CA ALA A 147 -0.54 17.58 8.39
C ALA A 147 -0.23 18.65 7.32
N ILE A 148 -0.80 18.53 6.11
CA ILE A 148 -0.69 19.54 5.06
C ILE A 148 -1.32 20.86 5.50
N ASN A 149 -2.53 20.81 6.09
CA ASN A 149 -3.27 22.00 6.51
C ASN A 149 -2.62 22.72 7.70
N LEU A 150 -1.71 22.08 8.44
CA LEU A 150 -0.97 22.68 9.53
C LEU A 150 0.33 23.37 9.09
N ASP A 151 0.75 23.16 7.83
CA ASP A 151 1.96 23.75 7.22
C ASP A 151 1.63 24.99 6.34
N GLU A 152 0.33 25.29 6.13
CA GLU A 152 -0.18 26.50 5.45
C GLU A 152 -0.34 27.68 6.42
#